data_AF-A0A084AA13-F1
#
_entry.id   AF-A0A084AA13-F1
#
_cell.length_a   1.000
_cell.length_b   1.000
_cell.length_c   1.000
_cell.angle_alpha   90.00
_cell.angle_beta   90.00
_cell.angle_gamma   90.00
#
_symmetry.space_group_name_H-M   'P 1'
#
loop_
_entity.id
_entity.type
_entity.pdbx_description
1 polymer ?
#
loop_
_entity_poly.entity_id
_entity_poly.type
_entity_poly.pdbx_seq_one_letter_code
_entity_poly.pdbx_strand_id
1 'polypeptide(L)'
;YPADLTFDNNDTTDQNFTVHLKHQLTPVNPTDPQTPGAPINPDEPNGPKWPSRTNYDKTVNETVRYVDQHGHVVAKQHTDSVNFTRTVVVDNV
;
A
#
# COMPACT_ATOMS: atom_id res chain seq x y z
N TYR A 1 -7.66 -27.91 4.96
CA TYR A 1 -8.74 -28.90 5.17
C TYR A 1 -8.09 -30.16 5.71
N PRO A 2 -8.61 -30.83 6.75
CA PRO A 2 -7.97 -32.04 7.25
C PRO A 2 -7.95 -33.09 6.13
N ALA A 3 -6.76 -33.57 5.81
CA ALA A 3 -6.62 -34.79 5.05
C ALA A 3 -7.09 -35.95 5.96
N ASP A 4 -7.81 -36.91 5.40
CA ASP A 4 -8.29 -38.14 6.07
C ASP A 4 -9.48 -37.96 7.02
N LEU A 5 -10.39 -37.03 6.72
CA LEU A 5 -11.66 -36.91 7.44
C LEU A 5 -12.55 -38.14 7.16
N THR A 6 -12.88 -38.89 8.21
CA THR A 6 -13.87 -39.97 8.16
C THR A 6 -15.10 -39.59 8.97
N PHE A 7 -16.28 -39.64 8.35
CA PHE A 7 -17.53 -39.55 9.08
C PHE A 7 -17.60 -40.70 10.10
N ASP A 8 -17.97 -40.39 11.35
CA ASP A 8 -18.35 -41.43 12.31
C ASP A 8 -19.81 -41.88 12.10
N ASN A 9 -20.27 -42.82 12.91
CA ASN A 9 -21.66 -43.30 12.90
C ASN A 9 -22.42 -42.90 14.17
N ASN A 10 -22.05 -41.79 14.80
CA ASN A 10 -22.65 -41.34 16.05
C ASN A 10 -23.69 -40.24 15.81
N ASP A 11 -24.95 -40.66 15.71
CA ASP A 11 -26.11 -39.78 15.48
C ASP A 11 -26.36 -38.74 16.59
N THR A 12 -25.64 -38.82 17.72
CA THR A 12 -25.82 -37.91 18.86
C THR A 12 -24.71 -36.88 19.02
N THR A 13 -23.68 -36.88 18.18
CA THR A 13 -22.51 -35.99 18.30
C THR A 13 -22.09 -35.43 16.95
N ASP A 14 -22.11 -34.10 16.82
CA ASP A 14 -21.65 -33.43 15.61
C ASP A 14 -20.11 -33.35 15.54
N GLN A 15 -19.56 -33.69 14.39
CA GLN A 15 -18.14 -33.47 14.07
C GLN A 15 -17.94 -32.03 13.55
N ASN A 16 -17.60 -31.12 14.45
CA ASN A 16 -17.31 -29.74 14.10
C ASN A 16 -15.81 -29.53 13.83
N PHE A 17 -15.47 -28.81 12.76
CA PHE A 17 -14.12 -28.31 12.52
C PHE A 17 -14.14 -26.80 12.36
N THR A 18 -13.11 -26.14 12.89
CA THR A 18 -12.94 -24.69 12.76
C THR A 18 -11.69 -24.42 11.95
N VAL A 19 -11.82 -23.54 10.97
CA VAL A 19 -10.69 -23.03 10.18
C VAL A 19 -10.44 -21.59 10.60
N HIS A 20 -9.22 -21.33 11.06
CA HIS A 20 -8.77 -19.98 11.37
C HIS A 20 -7.92 -19.46 10.21
N LEU A 21 -8.32 -18.31 9.67
CA LEU A 21 -7.55 -17.57 8.68
C LEU A 21 -6.96 -16.33 9.33
N LYS A 22 -5.90 -15.80 8.72
CA LYS A 22 -5.30 -14.52 9.07
C LYS A 22 -5.20 -13.67 7.82
N HIS A 23 -5.23 -12.35 8.01
CA HIS A 23 -5.03 -11.42 6.92
C HIS A 23 -3.61 -11.55 6.38
N GLN A 24 -3.49 -11.52 5.06
CA GLN A 24 -2.21 -11.37 4.40
C GLN A 24 -1.86 -9.88 4.35
N LEU A 25 -0.65 -9.56 4.78
CA LEU A 25 -0.12 -8.20 4.76
C LEU A 25 0.98 -8.09 3.72
N THR A 26 0.92 -7.07 2.87
CA THR A 26 1.89 -6.85 1.79
C THR A 26 2.60 -5.51 1.96
N PRO A 27 3.95 -5.48 2.10
CA PRO A 27 4.70 -4.23 2.10
C PRO A 27 4.78 -3.64 0.68
N VAL A 28 4.62 -2.33 0.56
CA VAL A 28 4.75 -1.57 -0.70
C VAL A 28 5.63 -0.35 -0.45
N ASN A 29 6.58 -0.10 -1.35
CA ASN A 29 7.54 1.01 -1.24
C ASN A 29 8.07 1.40 -2.63
N PRO A 30 8.91 2.44 -2.79
CA PRO A 30 9.39 2.87 -4.10
C PRO A 30 10.26 1.84 -4.84
N THR A 31 10.91 0.92 -4.13
CA THR A 31 11.76 -0.13 -4.72
C THR A 31 10.99 -1.40 -5.07
N ASP A 32 9.82 -1.58 -4.47
CA ASP A 32 8.87 -2.65 -4.76
C ASP A 32 7.45 -2.05 -4.88
N PRO A 33 7.18 -1.32 -6.00
CA PRO A 33 5.91 -0.66 -6.21
C PRO A 33 4.86 -1.63 -6.77
N GLN A 34 3.60 -1.34 -6.47
CA GLN A 34 2.44 -1.96 -7.11
C GLN A 34 1.72 -0.94 -8.00
N THR A 35 0.84 -1.42 -8.90
CA THR A 35 0.05 -0.55 -9.78
C THR A 35 -1.02 0.20 -8.97
N PRO A 36 -0.90 1.53 -8.77
CA PRO A 36 -1.83 2.26 -7.92
C PRO A 36 -3.27 2.16 -8.42
N GLY A 37 -4.21 1.90 -7.51
CA GLY A 37 -5.63 1.78 -7.83
C GLY A 37 -6.04 0.47 -8.52
N ALA A 38 -5.09 -0.40 -8.92
CA ALA A 38 -5.43 -1.75 -9.33
C ALA A 38 -5.90 -2.58 -8.11
N PRO A 39 -6.85 -3.52 -8.30
CA PRO A 39 -7.25 -4.41 -7.23
C PRO A 39 -6.09 -5.30 -6.80
N ILE A 40 -6.02 -5.61 -5.49
CA ILE A 40 -5.02 -6.52 -4.94
C ILE A 40 -5.30 -7.95 -5.40
N ASN A 41 -6.58 -8.35 -5.38
CA ASN A 41 -7.07 -9.59 -5.96
C ASN A 41 -7.74 -9.31 -7.32
N PRO A 42 -7.20 -9.81 -8.45
CA PRO A 42 -7.81 -9.60 -9.78
C PRO A 42 -9.25 -10.12 -9.92
N ASP A 43 -9.62 -11.15 -9.16
CA ASP A 43 -10.97 -11.73 -9.18
C ASP A 43 -11.98 -10.89 -8.38
N GLU A 44 -11.51 -9.92 -7.60
CA GLU A 44 -12.30 -9.01 -6.78
C GLU A 44 -12.06 -7.54 -7.20
N PRO A 45 -12.57 -7.10 -8.36
CA PRO A 45 -12.28 -5.77 -8.91
C PRO A 45 -12.76 -4.60 -8.03
N ASN A 46 -13.72 -4.85 -7.14
CA ASN A 46 -14.24 -3.90 -6.16
C ASN A 46 -13.62 -4.04 -4.77
N GLY A 47 -12.72 -5.01 -4.57
CA GLY A 47 -12.03 -5.25 -3.30
C GLY A 47 -10.92 -4.23 -3.01
N PRO A 48 -10.07 -4.48 -2.01
CA PRO A 48 -8.93 -3.64 -1.68
C PRO A 48 -8.05 -3.33 -2.89
N LYS A 49 -7.53 -2.09 -2.94
CA LYS A 49 -6.72 -1.57 -4.06
C LYS A 49 -5.37 -1.10 -3.59
N TRP A 50 -4.38 -1.20 -4.46
CA TRP A 50 -3.03 -0.72 -4.17
C TRP A 50 -2.98 0.80 -3.94
N PRO A 51 -2.19 1.27 -2.96
CA PRO A 51 -2.14 2.68 -2.58
C PRO A 51 -1.53 3.55 -3.69
N SER A 52 -1.88 4.84 -3.67
CA SER A 52 -1.20 5.85 -4.49
C SER A 52 0.31 5.88 -4.20
N ARG A 53 1.13 6.14 -5.23
CA ARG A 53 2.57 6.32 -5.06
C ARG A 53 2.93 7.44 -4.08
N THR A 54 2.13 8.50 -4.03
CA THR A 54 2.29 9.60 -3.07
C THR A 54 2.16 9.17 -1.61
N ASN A 55 1.62 7.98 -1.34
CA ASN A 55 1.56 7.44 0.01
C ASN A 55 2.91 6.92 0.49
N TYR A 56 3.88 6.63 -0.38
CA TYR A 56 5.15 6.01 0.00
C TYR A 56 6.38 6.66 -0.65
N ASP A 57 6.19 7.60 -1.57
CA ASP A 57 7.23 8.35 -2.27
C ASP A 57 6.79 9.81 -2.44
N LYS A 58 7.55 10.77 -1.89
CA LYS A 58 7.24 12.19 -2.02
C LYS A 58 8.50 13.04 -2.09
N THR A 59 8.63 13.77 -3.19
CA THR A 59 9.64 14.82 -3.35
C THR A 59 9.09 16.17 -2.89
N VAL A 60 9.85 16.88 -2.06
CA VAL A 60 9.58 18.26 -1.64
C VAL A 60 10.61 19.16 -2.30
N ASN A 61 10.15 20.26 -2.90
CA ASN A 61 11.01 21.24 -3.57
C ASN A 61 11.03 22.55 -2.78
N GLU A 62 12.21 23.14 -2.62
CA GLU A 62 12.40 24.49 -2.14
C GLU A 62 12.94 25.35 -3.28
N THR A 63 12.35 26.53 -3.51
CA THR A 63 12.80 27.46 -4.55
C THR A 63 13.09 28.83 -3.95
N VAL A 64 14.34 29.25 -4.03
CA VAL A 64 14.81 30.57 -3.61
C VAL A 64 14.78 31.52 -4.81
N ARG A 65 13.98 32.58 -4.70
CA ARG A 65 13.91 33.66 -5.69
C ARG A 65 14.66 34.89 -5.19
N TYR A 66 15.54 35.42 -6.03
CA TYR A 66 16.31 36.63 -5.75
C TYR A 66 15.65 37.82 -6.44
N VAL A 67 15.09 38.74 -5.65
CA VAL A 67 14.40 39.94 -6.14
C VAL A 67 14.95 41.20 -5.50
N ASP A 68 14.83 42.33 -6.19
CA ASP A 68 15.07 43.66 -5.61
C ASP A 68 13.90 44.12 -4.73
N GLN A 69 14.02 45.31 -4.15
CA GLN A 69 12.97 45.93 -3.32
C GLN A 69 11.65 46.23 -4.06
N HIS A 70 11.65 46.19 -5.40
CA HIS A 70 10.49 46.40 -6.25
C HIS A 70 9.90 45.08 -6.76
N GLY A 71 10.48 43.95 -6.37
CA GLY A 71 10.06 42.60 -6.76
C GLY A 71 10.58 42.14 -8.13
N HIS A 72 11.49 42.88 -8.77
CA HIS A 72 12.10 42.45 -10.03
C HIS A 72 13.15 41.37 -9.78
N VAL A 73 13.18 40.35 -10.64
CA VAL A 73 14.16 39.27 -10.56
C VAL A 73 15.55 39.79 -10.89
N VAL A 74 16.49 39.62 -9.97
CA VAL A 74 17.87 40.12 -10.10
C VAL A 74 18.91 39.01 -10.29
N ALA A 75 18.54 37.76 -10.05
CA ALA A 75 19.37 36.60 -10.33
C ALA A 75 18.52 35.38 -10.66
N LYS A 76 19.14 34.36 -11.25
CA LYS A 76 18.47 33.09 -11.54
C LYS A 76 18.01 32.45 -10.22
N GLN A 77 16.73 32.07 -10.16
CA GLN A 77 16.22 31.31 -9.01
C GLN A 77 16.95 29.98 -8.86
N HIS A 78 17.11 29.53 -7.63
CA HIS A 78 17.68 28.22 -7.30
C HIS A 78 16.59 27.32 -6.75
N THR A 79 16.57 26.07 -7.19
CA THR A 79 15.61 25.07 -6.71
C THR A 79 16.37 23.83 -6.27
N ASP A 80 16.17 23.44 -5.02
CA ASP A 80 16.65 22.17 -4.46
C ASP A 80 15.47 21.28 -4.08
N SER A 81 15.74 19.99 -3.91
CA SER A 81 14.72 19.01 -3.56
C SER A 81 15.22 17.98 -2.56
N VAL A 82 14.29 17.45 -1.76
CA VAL A 82 14.50 16.33 -0.86
C VAL A 82 13.44 15.27 -1.16
N ASN A 83 13.84 14.01 -1.29
CA ASN A 83 12.91 12.91 -1.45
C ASN A 83 12.68 12.16 -0.14
N PHE A 84 11.43 11.95 0.23
CA PHE A 84 11.01 11.17 1.39
C PHE A 84 10.35 9.88 0.94
N THR A 85 10.80 8.78 1.50
CA THR A 85 10.26 7.45 1.22
C THR A 85 9.83 6.76 2.50
N ARG A 86 8.83 5.89 2.41
CA ARG A 86 8.44 4.97 3.49
C ARG A 86 7.92 3.67 2.94
N THR A 87 7.84 2.65 3.78
CA THR A 87 7.12 1.41 3.47
C THR A 87 5.69 1.50 4.01
N VAL A 88 4.72 1.19 3.17
CA VAL A 88 3.30 1.05 3.55
C VAL A 88 2.99 -0.44 3.61
N VAL A 89 2.36 -0.90 4.69
CA VAL A 89 1.87 -2.28 4.80
C VAL A 89 0.38 -2.27 4.49
N VAL A 90 -0.01 -3.01 3.46
CA VAL A 90 -1.38 -3.09 2.95
C VAL A 90 -2.02 -4.38 3.42
N ASP A 91 -3.25 -4.29 3.91
CA ASP A 91 -4.10 -5.45 4.19
C ASP A 91 -4.79 -5.90 2.90
N ASN A 92 -4.72 -7.20 2.61
CA ASN A 92 -5.22 -7.77 1.37
C ASN A 92 -6.73 -8.10 1.40
N VAL A 93 -7.44 -7.83 2.51
CA VAL A 93 -8.86 -8.19 2.73
C VAL A 93 -9.70 -6.98 3.10
#